data_AF-U7NHR2-F1
#
_entry.id   AF-U7NHR2-F1
#
_cell.length_a   1.000
_cell.length_b   1.000
_cell.length_c   1.000
_cell.angle_alpha   90.00
_cell.angle_beta   90.00
_cell.angle_gamma   90.00
#
_symmetry.space_group_name_H-M   'P 1'
#
loop_
_entity.id
_entity.type
_entity.pdbx_description
1 polymer ?
#
loop_
_entity_poly.entity_id
_entity_poly.type
_entity_poly.pdbx_seq_one_letter_code
_entity_poly.pdbx_strand_id
1 'polypeptide(L)'
;MPYPIEDKLVIAVASSALFDLSDSDLVFRTQGEKAYRKYQEANLDSPLEKGVAFPFVRRFLAINQRFPDKSPVEVVLLSRNSAITGKRVFRSINHHGA
;
A
#
# COMPACT_ATOMS: atom_id res chain seq x y z
N MET A 1 0.97 -15.77 18.50
CA MET A 1 0.95 -16.94 17.59
C MET A 1 1.66 -16.51 16.31
N PRO A 2 2.61 -17.29 15.78
CA PRO A 2 3.15 -17.01 14.45
C PRO A 2 1.99 -17.02 13.46
N TYR A 3 1.93 -16.01 12.62
CA TYR A 3 0.87 -15.83 11.62
C TYR A 3 1.01 -16.99 10.61
N PRO A 4 0.02 -17.90 10.45
CA PRO A 4 0.16 -19.12 9.63
C PRO A 4 0.10 -18.75 8.15
N ILE A 5 1.22 -18.22 7.66
CA ILE A 5 1.36 -17.67 6.32
C ILE A 5 1.45 -18.79 5.28
N GLU A 6 1.91 -19.97 5.72
CA GLU A 6 1.99 -21.22 4.97
C GLU A 6 0.64 -21.77 4.50
N ASP A 7 -0.45 -21.42 5.20
CA ASP A 7 -1.82 -21.83 4.85
C ASP A 7 -2.56 -20.82 3.96
N LYS A 8 -1.87 -19.74 3.54
CA LYS A 8 -2.47 -18.62 2.81
C LYS A 8 -1.82 -18.40 1.45
N LEU A 9 -2.60 -17.88 0.51
CA LEU A 9 -2.10 -17.24 -0.70
C LEU A 9 -1.59 -15.84 -0.33
N VAL A 10 -0.27 -15.68 -0.35
CA VAL A 10 0.39 -14.42 -0.01
C VAL A 10 0.74 -13.66 -1.27
N ILE A 11 0.24 -12.43 -1.38
CA ILE A 11 0.52 -11.53 -2.49
C ILE A 11 1.36 -10.37 -1.96
N ALA A 12 2.65 -10.37 -2.29
CA ALA A 12 3.53 -9.25 -2.00
C ALA A 12 3.41 -8.19 -3.10
N VAL A 13 3.06 -6.95 -2.74
CA VAL A 13 2.80 -5.86 -3.69
C VAL A 13 3.64 -4.64 -3.32
N ALA A 14 4.29 -4.03 -4.31
CA ALA A 14 4.96 -2.75 -4.11
C ALA A 14 3.94 -1.64 -3.83
N SER A 15 4.26 -0.74 -2.90
CA SER A 15 3.36 0.40 -2.57
C SER A 15 3.02 1.25 -3.80
N SER A 16 3.97 1.44 -4.73
CA SER A 16 3.78 2.15 -6.00
C SER A 16 2.98 1.39 -7.04
N ALA A 17 2.76 0.08 -6.86
CA ALA A 17 1.86 -0.68 -7.69
C ALA A 17 0.42 -0.58 -7.14
N LEU A 18 0.26 -0.55 -5.81
CA LEU A 18 -1.04 -0.41 -5.16
C LEU A 18 -1.60 1.02 -5.27
N PHE A 19 -0.74 2.04 -5.15
CA PHE A 19 -1.10 3.44 -5.22
C PHE A 19 -0.21 4.20 -6.19
N ASP A 20 -0.76 5.25 -6.80
CA ASP A 20 0.01 6.18 -7.60
C ASP A 20 0.94 7.03 -6.71
N LEU A 21 2.24 6.94 -6.97
CA LEU A 21 3.29 7.66 -6.27
C LEU A 21 4.11 8.52 -7.24
N SER A 22 3.64 8.77 -8.47
CA SER A 22 4.39 9.46 -9.51
C SER A 22 4.83 10.87 -9.09
N ASP A 23 3.98 11.64 -8.42
CA ASP A 23 4.35 12.97 -7.92
C ASP A 23 5.42 12.89 -6.84
N SER A 24 5.27 11.96 -5.90
CA SER A 24 6.26 11.72 -4.85
C SER A 24 7.60 11.27 -5.45
N ASP A 25 7.59 10.39 -6.47
CA ASP A 25 8.80 9.94 -7.16
C ASP A 25 9.46 11.10 -7.94
N LEU A 26 8.67 11.97 -8.58
CA LEU A 26 9.18 13.16 -9.25
C LEU A 26 9.89 14.10 -8.29
N VAL A 27 9.30 14.39 -7.12
CA VAL A 27 9.94 15.21 -6.07
C VAL A 27 11.24 14.56 -5.60
N PHE A 28 11.26 13.25 -5.38
CA PHE A 28 12.48 12.54 -4.98
C PHE A 28 13.59 12.67 -6.03
N ARG A 29 13.27 12.43 -7.30
CA ARG A 29 14.25 12.46 -8.40
C ARG A 29 14.79 13.86 -8.67
N THR A 30 13.94 14.89 -8.53
CA THR A 30 14.29 16.27 -8.90
C THR A 30 14.88 17.07 -7.73
N GLN A 31 14.45 16.80 -6.50
CA GLN A 31 14.76 17.63 -5.32
C GLN A 31 15.41 16.83 -4.17
N GLY A 32 15.55 15.52 -4.33
CA GLY A 32 16.20 14.64 -3.37
C GLY A 32 15.36 14.31 -2.13
N GLU A 33 15.99 13.57 -1.22
CA GLU A 33 15.31 12.94 -0.07
C GLU A 33 14.69 13.94 0.91
N LYS A 34 15.34 15.07 1.19
CA LYS A 34 14.83 16.07 2.14
C LYS A 34 13.52 16.70 1.66
N ALA A 35 13.45 17.06 0.37
CA ALA A 35 12.24 17.60 -0.23
C ALA A 35 11.13 16.56 -0.30
N TYR A 36 11.48 15.31 -0.65
CA TYR A 36 10.56 14.18 -0.63
C TYR A 36 9.89 13.99 0.74
N ARG A 37 10.67 13.98 1.83
CA ARG A 37 10.12 13.82 3.18
C ARG A 37 9.13 14.93 3.53
N LYS A 38 9.49 16.19 3.27
CA LYS A 38 8.61 17.35 3.49
C LYS A 38 7.33 17.26 2.65
N TYR A 39 7.45 16.85 1.38
CA TYR A 39 6.31 16.66 0.50
C TYR A 39 5.36 15.58 1.04
N GLN A 40 5.89 14.45 1.49
CA GLN A 40 5.08 13.38 2.06
C GLN A 40 4.43 13.76 3.40
N GLU A 41 5.11 14.55 4.23
CA GLU A 41 4.54 15.09 5.48
C GLU A 41 3.41 16.10 5.20
N ALA A 42 3.62 17.04 4.27
CA ALA A 42 2.62 18.03 3.89
C ALA A 42 1.36 17.39 3.27
N ASN A 43 1.51 16.25 2.60
CA ASN A 43 0.43 15.52 1.93
C ASN A 43 -0.04 14.29 2.72
N LEU A 44 0.32 14.16 4.00
CA LEU A 44 0.05 12.95 4.79
C LEU A 44 -1.44 12.62 4.89
N ASP A 45 -2.30 13.63 4.91
CA ASP A 45 -3.76 13.51 4.97
C ASP A 45 -4.44 13.55 3.59
N SER A 46 -3.66 13.72 2.52
CA SER A 46 -4.17 13.60 1.14
C SER A 46 -4.01 12.16 0.67
N PRO A 47 -5.10 11.39 0.51
CA PRO A 47 -5.04 10.02 0.03
C PRO A 47 -4.33 9.95 -1.32
N LEU A 48 -3.61 8.85 -1.55
CA LEU A 48 -3.05 8.53 -2.85
C LEU A 48 -4.13 7.97 -3.76
N GLU A 49 -4.00 8.26 -5.04
CA GLU A 49 -4.84 7.67 -6.08
C GLU A 49 -4.53 6.19 -6.27
N LYS A 50 -5.51 5.46 -6.78
CA LYS A 50 -5.40 4.00 -6.99
C LYS A 50 -4.37 3.70 -8.06
N GLY A 51 -3.44 2.81 -7.74
CA GLY A 51 -2.46 2.28 -8.69
C GLY A 51 -3.02 1.10 -9.49
N VAL A 52 -2.22 0.65 -10.46
CA VAL A 52 -2.58 -0.42 -11.40
C VAL A 52 -2.93 -1.74 -10.71
N ALA A 53 -2.32 -2.06 -9.57
CA ALA A 53 -2.57 -3.30 -8.83
C ALA A 53 -3.76 -3.20 -7.87
N PHE A 54 -4.34 -2.01 -7.66
CA PHE A 54 -5.46 -1.81 -6.74
C PHE A 54 -6.66 -2.72 -7.01
N PRO A 55 -7.25 -2.75 -8.24
CA PRO A 55 -8.39 -3.63 -8.51
C PRO A 55 -8.04 -5.12 -8.38
N PHE A 56 -6.80 -5.50 -8.69
CA PHE A 56 -6.31 -6.87 -8.53
C PHE A 56 -6.31 -7.28 -7.06
N VAL A 57 -5.65 -6.49 -6.20
CA VAL A 57 -5.58 -6.70 -4.74
C VAL A 57 -6.97 -6.77 -4.12
N ARG A 58 -7.88 -5.85 -4.48
CA ARG A 58 -9.25 -5.83 -3.97
C ARG A 58 -10.03 -7.10 -4.29
N ARG A 59 -9.90 -7.62 -5.51
CA ARG A 59 -10.60 -8.86 -5.93
C ARG A 59 -10.10 -10.07 -5.15
N PHE A 60 -8.80 -10.17 -4.92
CA PHE A 60 -8.22 -11.25 -4.12
C PHE A 60 -8.65 -11.15 -2.65
N LEU A 61 -8.60 -9.96 -2.04
CA LEU A 61 -9.08 -9.77 -0.67
C LEU A 61 -10.58 -10.04 -0.52
N ALA A 62 -11.39 -9.79 -1.57
CA ALA A 62 -12.82 -10.13 -1.56
C ALA A 62 -13.09 -11.64 -1.42
N ILE A 63 -12.13 -12.51 -1.78
CA ILE A 63 -12.25 -13.97 -1.57
C ILE A 63 -12.40 -14.29 -0.08
N ASN A 64 -11.75 -13.52 0.81
CA ASN A 64 -11.85 -13.73 2.25
C ASN A 64 -13.30 -13.58 2.77
N GLN A 65 -14.14 -12.77 2.11
CA GLN A 65 -15.55 -12.64 2.47
C GLN A 65 -16.34 -13.93 2.27
N ARG A 66 -15.88 -14.82 1.37
CA ARG A 66 -16.51 -16.13 1.14
C ARG A 66 -16.01 -17.20 2.11
N PHE A 67 -14.87 -16.97 2.77
CA PHE A 67 -14.23 -17.89 3.70
C PHE A 67 -13.82 -17.16 4.99
N PRO A 68 -14.77 -16.61 5.76
CA PRO A 68 -14.47 -15.74 6.91
C PRO A 68 -13.56 -16.42 7.96
N ASP A 69 -13.75 -17.72 8.19
CA ASP A 69 -12.97 -18.48 9.18
C ASP A 69 -11.52 -18.75 8.73
N LYS A 70 -11.28 -18.82 7.42
CA LYS A 70 -9.97 -19.18 6.86
C LYS A 70 -9.18 -17.96 6.40
N SER A 71 -9.86 -16.94 5.86
CA SER A 71 -9.25 -15.76 5.24
C SER A 71 -8.01 -16.13 4.39
N PRO A 72 -8.19 -16.94 3.33
CA PRO A 72 -7.10 -17.64 2.65
C PRO A 72 -6.18 -16.71 1.85
N VAL A 73 -6.51 -15.43 1.68
CA VAL A 73 -5.70 -14.47 0.94
C VAL A 73 -5.10 -13.45 1.91
N GLU A 74 -3.80 -13.24 1.77
CA GLU A 74 -3.05 -12.21 2.48
C GLU A 74 -2.34 -11.28 1.49
N VAL A 75 -2.34 -9.98 1.75
CA VAL A 75 -1.64 -9.00 0.90
C VAL A 75 -0.61 -8.26 1.74
N VAL A 76 0.65 -8.40 1.36
CA VAL A 76 1.78 -7.78 2.05
C VAL A 76 2.30 -6.62 1.22
N LEU A 77 2.27 -5.42 1.80
CA LEU A 77 2.81 -4.23 1.15
C LEU A 77 4.31 -4.09 1.39
N LEU A 78 5.04 -4.01 0.28
CA LEU A 78 6.47 -3.73 0.27
C LEU A 78 6.69 -2.25 -0.04
N SER A 79 7.41 -1.57 0.84
CA SER A 79 7.77 -0.16 0.65
C SER A 79 9.28 0.00 0.78
N ARG A 80 9.91 0.57 -0.26
CA ARG A 80 11.27 1.07 -0.18
C ARG A 80 11.21 2.48 0.43
N ASN A 81 11.68 2.63 1.67
CA ASN A 81 12.36 3.85 2.15
C ASN A 81 11.58 5.04 2.72
N SER A 82 10.54 4.87 3.55
CA SER A 82 10.43 5.65 4.82
C SER A 82 9.16 5.29 5.60
N ALA A 83 9.23 5.37 6.92
CA ALA A 83 8.05 5.26 7.80
C ALA A 83 6.96 6.29 7.43
N ILE A 84 7.35 7.45 6.88
CA ILE A 84 6.45 8.51 6.43
C ILE A 84 5.65 8.09 5.19
N THR A 85 6.30 7.50 4.18
CA THR A 85 5.62 6.96 3.00
C THR A 85 4.68 5.82 3.38
N GLY A 86 5.09 4.98 4.33
CA GLY A 86 4.21 3.96 4.91
C GLY A 86 2.93 4.57 5.48
N LYS A 87 3.03 5.64 6.29
CA LYS A 87 1.85 6.29 6.90
C LYS A 87 0.84 6.80 5.87
N ARG A 88 1.28 7.50 4.82
CA ARG A 88 0.37 8.00 3.78
C ARG A 88 -0.29 6.85 3.01
N VAL A 89 0.47 5.79 2.71
CA VAL A 89 -0.06 4.56 2.10
C VAL A 89 -1.14 3.93 2.99
N PHE A 90 -0.89 3.74 4.28
CA PHE A 90 -1.89 3.19 5.21
C PHE A 90 -3.15 4.05 5.32
N ARG A 91 -3.01 5.38 5.35
CA ARG A 91 -4.18 6.29 5.31
C ARG A 91 -4.97 6.15 4.01
N SER A 92 -4.29 5.93 2.89
CA SER A 92 -4.92 5.70 1.59
C SER A 92 -5.66 4.36 1.54
N ILE A 93 -5.11 3.29 2.14
CA ILE A 93 -5.80 2.00 2.32
C ILE A 93 -7.11 2.18 3.06
N ASN A 94 -7.06 2.86 4.22
CA ASN A 94 -8.25 3.13 5.03
C ASN A 94 -9.28 3.98 4.27
N HIS A 95 -8.82 4.98 3.52
CA HIS A 95 -9.69 5.83 2.70
C HIS A 95 -10.42 5.04 1.60
N HIS A 96 -9.71 4.18 0.88
CA HIS A 96 -10.29 3.40 -0.22
C HIS A 96 -10.93 2.08 0.24
N GLY A 97 -10.97 1.84 1.55
CA GLY A 97 -11.52 0.65 2.19
C GLY A 97 -10.84 -0.64 1.76
N ALA A 98 -9.54 -0.57 1.40
CA ALA A 98 -8.75 -1.65 0.81
C ALA A 98 -8.47 -2.79 1.78
#